data_AF-A0A067DES7-F1
#
_entry.id   AF-A0A067DES7-F1
#
_cell.length_a   1.000
_cell.length_b   1.000
_cell.length_c   1.000
_cell.angle_alpha   90.00
_cell.angle_beta   90.00
_cell.angle_gamma   90.00
#
_symmetry.space_group_name_H-M   'P 1'
#
loop_
_entity.id
_entity.type
_entity.pdbx_description
1 polymer ?
#
loop_
_entity_poly.entity_id
_entity_poly.type
_entity_poly.pdbx_seq_one_letter_code
_entity_poly.pdbx_strand_id
1 'polypeptide(L)'
;PVGRNSNRLSSFIGCLVQQMVPLTLDSWHRVELDLRERLWTCVKQQFNVDGSHRRYIMGAMGRSCRNYKSVLTRKIIALVKSNDVTRKLEALKVLKPRNIKSERQWQRFIKERISVEFK
;
A
#
# COMPACT_ATOMS: atom_id res chain seq x y z
N PRO A 1 -16.92 2.56 14.86
CA PRO A 1 -16.45 3.51 15.90
C PRO A 1 -15.81 4.77 15.27
N VAL A 2 -16.40 5.94 15.54
CA VAL A 2 -15.92 7.25 15.09
C VAL A 2 -15.33 7.98 16.30
N GLY A 3 -14.04 8.34 16.25
CA GLY A 3 -13.32 9.02 17.34
C GLY A 3 -11.82 9.16 17.02
N ARG A 4 -11.09 10.00 17.77
CA ARG A 4 -9.64 10.27 17.53
C ARG A 4 -8.79 9.00 17.44
N ASN A 5 -9.13 7.98 18.23
CA ASN A 5 -8.45 6.68 18.21
C ASN A 5 -8.69 5.89 16.92
N SER A 6 -9.85 6.06 16.27
CA SER A 6 -10.18 5.44 14.97
C SER A 6 -9.33 6.02 13.83
N ASN A 7 -9.11 7.34 13.85
CA ASN A 7 -8.23 8.01 12.88
C ASN A 7 -6.77 7.57 13.07
N ARG A 8 -6.30 7.49 14.33
CA ARG A 8 -4.94 7.03 14.64
C ARG A 8 -4.70 5.59 14.20
N LEU A 9 -5.67 4.70 14.46
CA LEU A 9 -5.59 3.30 14.03
C LEU A 9 -5.57 3.19 12.50
N SER A 10 -6.44 3.92 11.81
CA SER A 10 -6.50 3.90 10.34
C SER A 10 -5.21 4.41 9.70
N SER A 11 -4.64 5.50 10.22
CA SER A 11 -3.34 6.02 9.78
C SER A 11 -2.21 5.03 10.04
N PHE A 12 -2.18 4.40 11.21
CA PHE A 12 -1.19 3.38 11.53
C PHE A 12 -1.32 2.17 10.60
N ILE A 13 -2.53 1.66 10.38
CA ILE A 13 -2.82 0.58 9.43
C ILE A 13 -2.30 0.94 8.03
N GLY A 14 -2.54 2.16 7.56
CA GLY A 14 -2.03 2.65 6.29
C GLY A 14 -0.50 2.61 6.20
N CYS A 15 0.20 3.14 7.21
CA CYS A 15 1.65 3.14 7.27
C CYS A 15 2.20 1.70 7.30
N LEU A 16 1.64 0.85 8.16
CA LEU A 16 2.07 -0.52 8.36
C LEU A 16 1.94 -1.34 7.07
N VAL A 17 0.80 -1.23 6.38
CA VAL A 17 0.56 -1.89 5.10
C VAL A 17 1.55 -1.40 4.04
N GLN A 18 1.79 -0.10 3.96
CA GLN A 18 2.74 0.46 2.97
C GLN A 18 4.19 0.01 3.22
N GLN A 19 4.57 -0.23 4.47
CA GLN A 19 5.93 -0.64 4.83
C GLN A 19 6.14 -2.15 4.69
N MET A 20 5.19 -2.96 5.12
CA MET A 20 5.39 -4.40 5.28
C MET A 20 4.80 -5.23 4.15
N VAL A 21 3.77 -4.75 3.45
CA VAL A 21 3.10 -5.53 2.41
C VAL A 21 3.76 -5.25 1.07
N PRO A 22 4.29 -6.28 0.37
CA PRO A 22 4.86 -6.09 -0.95
C PRO A 22 3.83 -5.52 -1.93
N LEU A 23 4.21 -4.45 -2.63
CA LEU A 23 3.34 -3.81 -3.61
C LEU A 23 3.03 -4.72 -4.81
N THR A 24 3.95 -5.66 -5.08
CA THR A 24 3.87 -6.67 -6.16
C THR A 24 2.82 -7.76 -5.90
N LEU A 25 2.28 -7.87 -4.68
CA LEU A 25 1.17 -8.80 -4.44
C LEU A 25 -0.07 -8.34 -5.18
N ASP A 26 -0.68 -9.17 -6.01
CA ASP A 26 -1.90 -8.77 -6.73
C ASP A 26 -3.09 -8.61 -5.79
N SER A 27 -3.21 -9.52 -4.82
CA SER A 27 -4.37 -9.63 -3.95
C SER A 27 -3.98 -9.76 -2.48
N TRP A 28 -4.74 -9.09 -1.61
CA TRP A 28 -4.62 -9.22 -0.14
C TRP A 28 -4.78 -10.69 0.32
N HIS A 29 -5.57 -11.47 -0.41
CA HIS A 29 -5.78 -12.88 -0.08
C HIS A 29 -4.51 -13.73 -0.22
N ARG A 30 -3.51 -13.28 -1.00
CA ARG A 30 -2.21 -13.93 -1.19
C ARG A 30 -1.13 -13.53 -0.17
N VAL A 31 -1.45 -12.62 0.76
CA VAL A 31 -0.56 -12.30 1.87
C VAL A 31 -0.35 -13.55 2.72
N GLU A 32 0.89 -14.00 2.85
CA GLU A 32 1.28 -15.18 3.63
C GLU A 32 0.84 -15.07 5.09
N LEU A 33 0.58 -16.23 5.70
CA LEU A 33 0.11 -16.30 7.09
C LEU A 33 1.10 -15.64 8.06
N ASP A 34 2.41 -15.87 7.89
CA ASP A 34 3.45 -15.24 8.71
C ASP A 34 3.35 -13.71 8.66
N LEU A 35 3.24 -13.13 7.45
CA LEU A 35 3.11 -11.69 7.30
C LEU A 35 1.81 -11.16 7.95
N ARG A 36 0.70 -11.92 7.87
CA ARG A 36 -0.56 -11.55 8.56
C ARG A 36 -0.42 -11.57 10.08
N GLU A 37 0.29 -12.54 10.63
CA GLU A 37 0.56 -12.62 12.07
C GLU A 37 1.47 -11.49 12.54
N ARG A 38 2.51 -11.16 11.75
CA ARG A 38 3.39 -10.02 12.05
C ARG A 38 2.63 -8.70 12.02
N LEU A 39 1.80 -8.47 11.00
CA LEU A 39 0.93 -7.30 10.91
C LEU A 39 -0.02 -7.21 12.11
N TRP A 40 -0.62 -8.33 12.52
CA TRP A 40 -1.48 -8.40 13.70
C TRP A 40 -0.72 -8.06 14.98
N THR A 41 0.48 -8.61 15.14
CA THR A 41 1.35 -8.36 16.29
C THR A 41 1.73 -6.88 16.41
N CYS A 42 2.09 -6.23 15.31
CA CYS A 42 2.38 -4.79 15.31
C CYS A 42 1.19 -3.94 15.75
N VAL A 43 -0.04 -4.32 15.39
CA VAL A 43 -1.24 -3.61 15.86
C VAL A 43 -1.44 -3.80 17.35
N LYS A 44 -1.31 -5.03 17.88
CA LYS A 44 -1.44 -5.29 19.32
C LYS A 44 -0.36 -4.59 20.16
N GLN A 45 0.84 -4.41 19.61
CA GLN A 45 1.91 -3.67 20.29
C GLN A 45 1.59 -2.18 20.39
N GLN A 46 0.97 -1.60 19.36
CA GLN A 46 0.71 -0.16 19.30
C GLN A 46 -0.65 0.23 19.91
N PHE A 47 -1.61 -0.70 19.94
CA PHE A 47 -2.97 -0.46 20.40
C PHE A 47 -3.42 -1.62 21.29
N ASN A 48 -4.10 -1.30 22.39
CA ASN A 48 -4.78 -2.31 23.20
C ASN A 48 -6.06 -2.76 22.47
N VAL A 49 -5.94 -3.78 21.61
CA VAL A 49 -7.07 -4.32 20.84
C VAL A 49 -7.29 -5.79 21.14
N ASP A 50 -8.55 -6.14 21.39
CA ASP A 50 -8.96 -7.51 21.62
C ASP A 50 -8.89 -8.37 20.34
N GLY A 51 -8.68 -9.68 20.53
CA GLY A 51 -8.63 -10.68 19.47
C GLY A 51 -9.90 -10.76 18.62
N SER A 52 -11.07 -10.48 19.18
CA SER A 52 -12.35 -10.44 18.45
C SER A 52 -12.35 -9.44 17.30
N HIS A 53 -11.57 -8.35 17.40
CA HIS A 53 -11.46 -7.33 16.36
C HIS A 53 -10.46 -7.69 15.24
N ARG A 54 -9.74 -8.80 15.37
CA ARG A 54 -8.71 -9.21 14.41
C ARG A 54 -9.26 -9.27 12.98
N ARG A 55 -10.43 -9.88 12.78
CA ARG A 55 -11.05 -10.00 11.45
C ARG A 55 -11.33 -8.63 10.84
N TYR A 56 -11.86 -7.70 11.63
CA TYR A 56 -12.14 -6.33 11.20
C TYR A 56 -10.86 -5.59 10.79
N ILE A 57 -9.81 -5.69 11.62
CA ILE A 57 -8.53 -5.01 11.40
C ILE A 57 -7.82 -5.58 10.16
N MET A 58 -7.80 -6.89 9.99
CA MET A 58 -7.25 -7.52 8.78
C MET A 58 -8.02 -7.09 7.52
N GLY A 59 -9.35 -6.96 7.61
CA GLY A 59 -10.16 -6.40 6.54
C GLY A 59 -9.84 -4.93 6.25
N ALA A 60 -9.59 -4.12 7.28
CA ALA A 60 -9.18 -2.73 7.14
C ALA A 60 -7.81 -2.60 6.47
N MET A 61 -6.84 -3.46 6.82
CA MET A 61 -5.54 -3.52 6.16
C MET A 61 -5.68 -3.87 4.67
N GLY A 62 -6.51 -4.86 4.32
CA GLY A 62 -6.76 -5.22 2.92
C GLY A 62 -7.41 -4.09 2.11
N ARG A 63 -8.35 -3.35 2.70
CA ARG A 63 -8.92 -2.13 2.09
C ARG A 63 -7.87 -1.04 1.92
N SER A 64 -7.05 -0.81 2.94
CA SER A 64 -5.97 0.18 2.91
C SER A 64 -4.93 -0.15 1.83
N CYS A 65 -4.55 -1.43 1.68
CA CYS A 65 -3.65 -1.91 0.64
C CYS A 65 -4.20 -1.63 -0.77
N ARG A 66 -5.48 -1.96 -1.02
CA ARG A 66 -6.15 -1.66 -2.30
C ARG A 66 -6.21 -0.16 -2.56
N ASN A 67 -6.61 0.63 -1.57
CA ASN A 67 -6.70 2.09 -1.71
C ASN A 67 -5.34 2.70 -2.04
N TYR A 68 -4.28 2.27 -1.34
CA TYR A 68 -2.92 2.70 -1.59
C TYR A 68 -2.47 2.40 -3.02
N LYS A 69 -2.68 1.18 -3.51
CA LYS A 69 -2.38 0.80 -4.90
C LYS A 69 -3.16 1.65 -5.90
N SER A 70 -4.45 1.84 -5.68
CA SER A 70 -5.31 2.65 -6.55
C SER A 70 -4.82 4.11 -6.64
N VAL A 71 -4.56 4.74 -5.50
CA VAL A 71 -4.02 6.11 -5.46
C VAL A 71 -2.66 6.19 -6.15
N LEU A 72 -1.78 5.23 -5.91
CA LEU A 72 -0.45 5.18 -6.52
C LEU A 72 -0.55 5.03 -8.04
N THR A 73 -1.37 4.10 -8.54
CA THR A 73 -1.62 3.90 -9.97
C THR A 73 -2.19 5.15 -10.63
N ARG A 74 -3.18 5.80 -10.01
CA ARG A 74 -3.73 7.07 -10.52
C ARG A 74 -2.67 8.16 -10.66
N LYS A 75 -1.80 8.30 -9.65
CA LYS A 75 -0.68 9.26 -9.71
C LYS A 75 0.31 8.92 -10.82
N ILE A 76 0.67 7.65 -10.98
CA ILE A 76 1.56 7.19 -12.07
C ILE A 76 0.93 7.52 -13.43
N ILE A 77 -0.34 7.18 -13.65
CA ILE A 77 -1.03 7.44 -14.92
C ILE A 77 -1.10 8.94 -15.21
N ALA A 78 -1.40 9.77 -14.20
CA ALA A 78 -1.44 11.22 -14.36
C ALA A 78 -0.07 11.80 -14.74
N LEU A 79 1.02 11.32 -14.11
CA LEU A 79 2.39 11.72 -14.45
C LEU A 79 2.79 11.27 -15.85
N VAL A 80 2.39 10.07 -16.26
CA VAL A 80 2.73 9.51 -17.57
C VAL A 80 2.03 10.24 -18.71
N LYS A 81 0.83 10.78 -18.47
CA LYS A 81 0.09 11.64 -19.40
C LYS A 81 0.63 13.08 -19.49
N SER A 82 1.55 13.49 -18.61
CA SER A 82 2.16 14.81 -18.67
C SER A 82 3.19 14.88 -19.80
N ASN A 83 3.21 15.99 -20.54
CA ASN A 83 4.18 16.23 -21.62
C ASN A 83 5.58 16.61 -21.11
N ASP A 84 5.74 16.93 -19.83
CA ASP A 84 7.04 17.30 -19.24
C ASP A 84 7.79 16.05 -18.78
N VAL A 85 8.73 15.59 -19.62
CA VAL A 85 9.53 14.38 -19.39
C VAL A 85 10.42 14.50 -18.15
N THR A 86 11.01 15.67 -17.91
CA THR A 86 11.92 15.91 -16.77
C THR A 86 11.15 15.87 -15.46
N ARG A 87 10.04 16.62 -15.39
CA ARG A 87 9.16 16.63 -14.20
C ARG A 87 8.55 15.26 -13.92
N LYS A 88 8.20 14.52 -14.97
CA LYS A 88 7.71 13.14 -14.86
C LYS A 88 8.74 12.21 -14.23
N LEU A 89 9.99 12.23 -14.69
CA LEU A 89 11.03 11.33 -14.19
C LEU A 89 11.33 11.60 -12.71
N GLU A 90 11.48 12.87 -12.32
CA GLU A 90 11.70 13.25 -10.93
C GLU A 90 10.51 12.92 -10.03
N ALA A 91 9.29 13.19 -10.50
CA ALA A 91 8.08 12.84 -9.74
C ALA A 91 7.92 11.32 -9.55
N LEU A 92 8.27 10.50 -10.54
CA LEU A 92 8.24 9.03 -10.42
C LEU A 92 9.30 8.50 -9.44
N LYS A 93 10.47 9.14 -9.34
CA LYS A 93 11.48 8.80 -8.31
C LYS A 93 10.95 9.12 -6.91
N VAL A 94 10.36 10.30 -6.71
CA VAL A 94 9.79 10.72 -5.42
C VAL A 94 8.59 9.85 -5.01
N LEU A 95 7.80 9.39 -5.99
CA LEU A 95 6.62 8.56 -5.75
C LEU A 95 6.97 7.11 -5.39
N LYS A 96 8.23 6.68 -5.56
CA LYS A 96 8.69 5.32 -5.28
C LYS A 96 8.45 4.93 -3.81
N PRO A 97 7.66 3.88 -3.56
CA PRO A 97 7.45 3.38 -2.20
C PRO A 97 8.71 2.80 -1.58
N ARG A 98 8.90 3.02 -0.27
CA ARG A 98 10.07 2.52 0.48
C ARG A 98 10.19 1.00 0.53
N ASN A 99 9.08 0.28 0.40
CA ASN A 99 9.04 -1.18 0.37
C ASN A 99 9.55 -1.78 -0.96
N ILE A 100 9.78 -0.96 -1.99
CA ILE A 100 10.41 -1.39 -3.26
C ILE A 100 11.92 -1.12 -3.18
N LYS A 101 12.68 -2.19 -2.96
CA LYS A 101 14.14 -2.11 -2.76
C LYS A 101 14.90 -1.88 -4.06
N SER A 102 14.42 -2.44 -5.17
CA SER A 102 15.12 -2.36 -6.47
C SER A 102 14.45 -1.38 -7.42
N GLU A 103 15.25 -0.58 -8.12
CA GLU A 103 14.75 0.26 -9.21
C GLU A 103 14.12 -0.58 -10.32
N ARG A 104 14.67 -1.77 -10.61
CA ARG A 104 14.10 -2.69 -11.60
C ARG A 104 12.68 -3.14 -11.25
N GLN A 105 12.41 -3.39 -9.97
CA GLN A 105 11.07 -3.72 -9.48
C GLN A 105 10.12 -2.53 -9.64
N TRP A 106 10.61 -1.31 -9.37
CA TRP A 106 9.81 -0.10 -9.53
C TRP A 106 9.44 0.15 -10.99
N GLN A 107 10.41 0.06 -11.90
CA GLN A 107 10.19 0.22 -13.34
C GLN A 107 9.22 -0.84 -13.89
N ARG A 108 9.38 -2.11 -13.47
CA ARG A 108 8.45 -3.19 -13.84
C ARG A 108 7.03 -2.87 -13.37
N PHE A 109 6.85 -2.43 -12.13
CA PHE A 109 5.55 -2.07 -11.58
C PHE A 109 4.91 -0.91 -12.37
N ILE A 110 5.67 0.14 -12.68
CA ILE A 110 5.18 1.25 -13.51
C ILE A 110 4.72 0.71 -14.88
N LYS A 111 5.55 -0.10 -15.55
CA LYS A 111 5.24 -0.69 -16.86
C LYS A 111 3.96 -1.52 -16.83
N GLU A 112 3.77 -2.35 -15.80
CA GLU A 112 2.56 -3.15 -15.62
C GLU A 112 1.31 -2.27 -15.47
N ARG A 113 1.40 -1.16 -14.71
CA ARG A 113 0.27 -0.25 -14.45
C ARG A 113 -0.09 0.69 -15.59
N ILE A 114 0.83 0.92 -16.53
CA ILE A 114 0.57 1.71 -17.74
C ILE A 114 0.25 0.85 -18.96
N SER A 115 0.39 -0.47 -18.84
CA SER A 115 0.07 -1.41 -19.92
C SER A 115 -1.41 -1.35 -20.28
N VAL A 116 -1.73 -1.69 -21.53
CA VAL A 116 -3.10 -1.65 -22.08
C VAL A 116 -4.02 -2.65 -21.36
N GLU A 117 -3.46 -3.70 -20.76
CA GLU A 117 -4.19 -4.71 -19.99
C GLU A 117 -4.72 -4.19 -18.65
N PHE A 118 -4.20 -3.05 -18.16
CA PHE A 118 -4.64 -2.40 -16.92
C PHE A 118 -5.59 -1.21 -17.17
N LYS A 119 -5.92 -0.92 -18.44
CA LYS A 119 -6.80 0.18 -18.84
C LYS A 119 -8.28 -0.16 -18.66
#